data_AF-A0A377F5V6-F1
#
_entry.id   AF-A0A377F5V6-F1
#
_cell.length_a   1.000
_cell.length_b   1.000
_cell.length_c   1.000
_cell.angle_alpha   90.00
_cell.angle_beta   90.00
_cell.angle_gamma   90.00
#
_symmetry.space_group_name_H-M   'P 1'
#
loop_
_entity.id
_entity.type
_entity.pdbx_description
1 polymer ?
#
loop_
_entity_poly.entity_id
_entity_poly.type
_entity_poly.pdbx_seq_one_letter_code
_entity_poly.pdbx_strand_id
1 'polypeptide(L)'
;MVVLTDPFRIKKLLSLISTREIWGIGRKISERLAAYGIITACDFYDSDVRFLRKAFGVEMERTWRELHGESCFRLHESPPVRQQIIVSRSFGQRLNTFSKMHEAVSFFTGRAAEQLRNDGSWTRQITVFIQSSPFARAETRYSSCGIEPLTATQDTRDLVSAAGAILTRIYKPGIDYAKAGVMLSSMTDGTEQLSLFDERPARRGSEALMKVMDRFNKEHRGSLFLACEGIHQDFRGKQAMLSPRYTTRWNELLVVKA
;
A
#
# COMPACT_ATOMS: atom_id res chain seq x y z
N MET A 1 3.42 -15.18 30.20
CA MET A 1 3.61 -13.73 29.97
C MET A 1 4.03 -13.12 31.30
N VAL A 2 5.29 -12.75 31.47
CA VAL A 2 5.78 -12.16 32.73
C VAL A 2 5.43 -10.67 32.70
N VAL A 3 4.51 -10.24 33.56
CA VAL A 3 4.24 -8.81 33.73
C VAL A 3 5.40 -8.23 34.55
N LEU A 4 6.19 -7.38 33.91
CA LEU A 4 7.31 -6.70 34.55
C LEU A 4 6.77 -5.47 35.28
N THR A 5 6.63 -5.55 36.60
CA THR A 5 6.21 -4.44 37.46
C THR A 5 7.37 -3.83 38.25
N ASP A 6 8.50 -4.53 38.36
CA ASP A 6 9.69 -4.06 39.08
C ASP A 6 10.50 -3.07 38.22
N PRO A 7 10.63 -1.79 38.62
CA PRO A 7 11.35 -0.77 37.87
C PRO A 7 12.82 -1.14 37.59
N PHE A 8 13.46 -1.86 38.51
CA PHE A 8 14.87 -2.26 38.34
C PHE A 8 15.03 -3.29 37.21
N ARG A 9 14.14 -4.30 37.17
CA ARG A 9 14.10 -5.26 36.07
C ARG A 9 13.73 -4.62 34.74
N ILE A 10 12.82 -3.66 34.73
CA ILE A 10 12.45 -2.92 33.52
C ILE A 10 13.67 -2.17 32.98
N LYS A 11 14.36 -1.39 33.81
CA LYS A 11 15.55 -0.62 33.37
C LYS A 11 16.66 -1.53 32.85
N LYS A 12 16.90 -2.66 33.53
CA LYS A 12 17.89 -3.67 33.09
C LYS A 12 17.53 -4.32 31.75
N LEU A 13 16.24 -4.54 31.47
CA LEU A 13 15.82 -5.09 30.19
C LEU A 13 15.90 -4.04 29.08
N LEU A 14 15.47 -2.81 29.36
CA LEU A 14 15.54 -1.71 28.40
C LEU A 14 16.98 -1.39 27.97
N SER A 15 17.97 -1.60 28.83
CA SER A 15 19.38 -1.38 28.46
C SER A 15 19.94 -2.46 27.52
N LEU A 16 19.30 -3.62 27.42
CA LEU A 16 19.68 -4.69 26.48
C LEU A 16 18.97 -4.58 25.14
N ILE A 17 17.94 -3.73 25.05
CA ILE A 17 17.09 -3.58 23.88
C ILE A 17 17.59 -2.38 23.06
N SER A 18 17.81 -2.58 21.76
CA SER A 18 18.13 -1.47 20.85
C SER A 18 16.92 -0.56 20.67
N THR A 19 17.15 0.74 20.45
CA THR A 19 16.10 1.69 20.04
C THR A 19 15.28 1.21 18.84
N ARG A 20 15.87 0.40 17.95
CA ARG A 20 15.18 -0.16 16.77
C ARG A 20 14.05 -1.14 17.08
N GLU A 21 14.08 -1.76 18.26
CA GLU A 21 13.05 -2.69 18.71
C GLU A 21 11.82 -1.97 19.31
N ILE A 22 11.92 -0.66 19.54
CA ILE A 22 10.79 0.16 19.98
C ILE A 22 9.87 0.38 18.78
N TRP A 23 8.58 0.14 18.98
CA TRP A 23 7.60 0.35 17.92
C TRP A 23 7.63 1.81 17.43
N GLY A 24 7.46 2.02 16.13
CA GLY A 24 7.57 3.35 15.52
C GLY A 24 9.01 3.84 15.26
N ILE A 25 10.05 3.20 15.83
CA ILE A 25 11.45 3.56 15.59
C ILE A 25 12.08 2.62 14.55
N GLY A 26 12.05 3.06 13.28
CA GLY A 26 12.71 2.35 12.19
C GLY A 26 14.23 2.55 12.14
N ARG A 27 14.91 1.78 11.29
CA ARG A 27 16.38 1.81 11.09
C ARG A 27 16.96 3.23 10.97
N LYS A 28 16.41 4.06 10.09
CA LYS A 28 16.91 5.43 9.86
C LYS A 28 16.78 6.34 11.08
N ILE A 29 15.73 6.15 11.86
CA ILE A 29 15.48 6.94 13.06
C ILE A 29 16.42 6.48 14.18
N SER A 30 16.58 5.17 14.34
CA SER A 30 17.56 4.58 15.27
C SER A 30 18.99 5.03 14.95
N GLU A 31 19.39 5.07 13.67
CA GLU A 31 20.69 5.61 13.23
C GLU A 31 20.85 7.11 13.60
N ARG A 32 19.79 7.92 13.45
CA ARG A 32 19.81 9.33 13.91
C ARG A 32 19.87 9.46 15.44
N LEU A 33 19.15 8.63 16.19
CA LEU A 33 19.16 8.62 17.65
C LEU A 33 20.55 8.25 18.18
N ALA A 34 21.19 7.25 17.56
CA ALA A 34 22.56 6.86 17.90
C ALA A 34 23.57 8.00 17.71
N ALA A 35 23.33 8.90 16.74
CA ALA A 35 24.15 10.10 16.55
C ALA A 35 24.07 11.09 17.73
N TYR A 36 23.02 11.01 18.55
CA TYR A 36 22.86 11.77 19.80
C TYR A 36 23.21 10.95 21.05
N GLY A 37 23.82 9.76 20.89
CA GLY A 37 24.16 8.87 21.99
C GLY A 37 23.00 8.02 22.51
N ILE A 38 21.84 8.04 21.85
CA ILE A 38 20.65 7.28 22.26
C ILE A 38 20.63 5.95 21.49
N ILE A 39 21.16 4.89 22.10
CA ILE A 39 21.41 3.61 21.41
C ILE A 39 20.44 2.53 21.89
N THR A 40 20.17 2.52 23.20
CA THR A 40 19.31 1.55 23.87
C THR A 40 17.93 2.14 24.18
N ALA A 41 16.97 1.26 24.45
CA ALA A 41 15.64 1.68 24.88
C ALA A 41 15.68 2.35 26.26
N CYS A 42 16.68 2.04 27.09
CA CYS A 42 16.94 2.73 28.35
C CYS A 42 17.38 4.17 28.11
N ASP A 43 18.31 4.41 27.18
CA ASP A 43 18.75 5.77 26.84
C ASP A 43 17.58 6.59 26.30
N PHE A 44 16.72 5.97 25.49
CA PHE A 44 15.53 6.61 24.96
C PHE A 44 14.52 6.94 26.06
N TYR A 45 14.31 6.03 27.01
CA TYR A 45 13.47 6.26 28.18
C TYR A 45 13.98 7.43 29.03
N ASP A 46 15.29 7.47 29.31
CA ASP A 46 15.92 8.53 30.12
C ASP A 46 16.13 9.86 29.35
N SER A 47 15.78 9.93 28.06
CA SER A 47 15.96 11.13 27.22
C SER A 47 14.94 12.24 27.52
N ASP A 48 15.32 13.50 27.28
CA ASP A 48 14.40 14.64 27.39
C ASP A 48 13.35 14.63 26.28
N VAL A 49 12.08 14.49 26.68
CA VAL A 49 10.92 14.51 25.79
C VAL A 49 10.83 15.78 24.94
N ARG A 50 11.27 16.95 25.46
CA ARG A 50 11.25 18.21 24.71
C ARG A 50 12.24 18.19 23.56
N PHE A 51 13.43 17.63 23.80
CA PHE A 51 14.41 17.38 22.76
C PHE A 51 13.87 16.41 21.71
N LEU A 52 13.29 15.29 22.14
CA LEU A 52 12.72 14.28 21.23
C LEU A 52 11.63 14.86 20.33
N ARG A 53 10.70 15.64 20.89
CA ARG A 53 9.67 16.35 20.12
C ARG A 53 10.28 17.31 19.10
N LYS A 54 11.27 18.11 19.51
CA LYS A 54 11.91 19.11 18.64
C LYS A 54 12.69 18.47 17.50
N ALA A 55 13.40 17.37 17.75
CA ALA A 55 14.26 16.72 16.78
C ALA A 55 13.54 15.69 15.88
N PHE A 56 12.50 15.03 16.39
CA PHE A 56 11.84 13.89 15.73
C PHE A 56 10.32 14.03 15.56
N GLY A 57 9.70 15.03 16.18
CA GLY A 57 8.27 15.33 16.04
C GLY A 57 7.38 14.67 17.11
N VAL A 58 6.07 14.88 16.96
CA VAL A 58 5.05 14.51 17.97
C VAL A 58 4.90 12.99 18.12
N GLU A 59 5.08 12.21 17.06
CA GLU A 59 4.99 10.74 17.16
C GLU A 59 6.09 10.14 18.04
N MET A 60 7.29 10.76 18.05
CA MET A 60 8.37 10.33 18.92
C MET A 60 8.06 10.61 20.39
N GLU A 61 7.49 11.79 20.67
CA GLU A 61 6.99 12.15 22.00
C GLU A 61 5.90 11.17 22.47
N ARG A 62 4.94 10.79 21.60
CA ARG A 62 3.90 9.80 21.93
C ARG A 62 4.49 8.44 22.26
N THR A 63 5.49 8.00 21.49
CA THR A 63 6.20 6.73 21.75
C THR A 63 6.92 6.77 23.09
N TRP A 64 7.60 7.88 23.41
CA TRP A 64 8.24 8.09 24.71
C TRP A 64 7.24 8.07 25.87
N ARG A 65 6.10 8.77 25.72
CA ARG A 65 5.03 8.83 26.73
C ARG A 65 4.40 7.47 27.00
N GLU A 66 4.15 6.68 25.96
CA GLU A 66 3.64 5.31 26.08
C GLU A 66 4.62 4.39 26.83
N LEU A 67 5.93 4.52 26.60
CA LEU A 67 6.94 3.79 27.37
C LEU A 67 6.92 4.17 28.87
N HIS A 68 6.45 5.37 29.20
CA HIS A 68 6.24 5.85 30.58
C HIS A 68 4.83 5.50 31.11
N GLY A 69 4.04 4.73 30.37
CA GLY A 69 2.70 4.28 30.76
C GLY A 69 1.57 5.26 30.43
N GLU A 70 1.85 6.37 29.72
CA GLU A 70 0.80 7.26 29.21
C GLU A 70 0.27 6.73 27.87
N SER A 71 -0.94 6.16 27.87
CA SER A 71 -1.56 5.65 26.65
C SER A 71 -1.82 6.77 25.63
N CYS A 72 -1.01 6.81 24.59
CA CYS A 72 -1.08 7.74 23.47
C CYS A 72 -1.68 7.09 22.23
N PHE A 73 -1.50 5.78 22.06
CA PHE A 73 -2.04 5.02 20.93
C PHE A 73 -3.31 4.28 21.33
N ARG A 74 -4.48 4.74 20.84
CA ARG A 74 -5.73 4.00 21.05
C ARG A 74 -5.72 2.71 20.26
N LEU A 75 -6.13 1.62 20.91
CA LEU A 75 -6.59 0.43 20.22
C LEU A 75 -7.88 0.79 19.48
N HIS A 76 -7.80 0.78 18.15
CA HIS A 76 -8.97 0.96 17.31
C HIS A 76 -9.76 -0.37 17.26
N GLU A 77 -10.97 -0.37 17.81
CA GLU A 77 -11.87 -1.54 17.76
C GLU A 77 -12.44 -1.79 16.35
N SER A 78 -12.45 -0.75 15.50
CA SER A 78 -12.77 -0.83 14.08
C SER A 78 -11.73 -0.04 13.28
N PRO A 79 -11.18 -0.60 12.19
CA PRO A 79 -10.23 0.12 11.36
C PRO A 79 -10.89 1.39 10.77
N PRO A 80 -10.20 2.53 10.76
CA PRO A 80 -10.73 3.75 10.16
C PRO A 80 -11.03 3.54 8.68
N VAL A 81 -12.00 4.30 8.15
CA VAL A 81 -12.36 4.28 6.73
C VAL A 81 -11.09 4.48 5.90
N ARG A 82 -10.83 3.57 4.96
CA ARG A 82 -9.63 3.63 4.12
C ARG A 82 -9.65 4.93 3.33
N GLN A 83 -8.61 5.74 3.52
CA GLN A 83 -8.45 7.01 2.82
C GLN A 83 -7.97 6.81 1.37
N GLN A 84 -7.28 5.68 1.11
CA GLN A 84 -6.63 5.39 -0.14
C GLN A 84 -6.61 3.87 -0.38
N ILE A 85 -6.70 3.46 -1.65
CA ILE A 85 -6.48 2.08 -2.08
C ILE A 85 -5.32 2.09 -3.07
N ILE A 86 -4.24 1.39 -2.74
CA ILE A 86 -3.06 1.29 -3.60
C ILE A 86 -2.86 -0.16 -4.02
N VAL A 87 -2.90 -0.39 -5.33
CA VAL A 87 -2.52 -1.67 -5.92
C VAL A 87 -1.28 -1.46 -6.77
N SER A 88 -0.16 -2.02 -6.32
CA SER A 88 1.11 -1.92 -7.05
C SER A 88 1.92 -3.19 -6.92
N ARG A 89 2.77 -3.42 -7.93
CA ARG A 89 3.71 -4.55 -7.95
C ARG A 89 5.01 -4.15 -8.61
N SER A 90 6.11 -4.67 -8.06
CA SER A 90 7.37 -4.76 -8.79
C SER A 90 7.31 -5.96 -9.72
N PHE A 91 7.71 -5.77 -10.98
CA PHE A 91 7.61 -6.79 -12.00
C PHE A 91 8.74 -7.83 -11.87
N GLY A 92 8.42 -9.11 -12.10
CA GLY A 92 9.40 -10.19 -12.13
C GLY A 92 10.36 -10.11 -13.33
N GLN A 93 9.85 -9.63 -14.46
CA GLN A 93 10.59 -9.25 -15.65
C GLN A 93 10.33 -7.77 -15.96
N ARG A 94 11.30 -7.07 -16.54
CA ARG A 94 11.13 -5.66 -16.90
C ARG A 94 10.12 -5.53 -18.05
N LEU A 95 9.27 -4.52 -17.98
CA LEU A 95 8.33 -4.20 -19.05
C LEU A 95 8.88 -3.02 -19.85
N ASN A 96 9.00 -3.18 -21.16
CA ASN A 96 9.58 -2.18 -22.07
C ASN A 96 8.64 -1.79 -23.22
N THR A 97 7.44 -2.37 -23.28
CA THR A 97 6.42 -2.07 -24.28
C THR A 97 5.18 -1.44 -23.64
N PHE A 98 4.56 -0.51 -24.35
CA PHE A 98 3.33 0.16 -23.91
C PHE A 98 2.20 -0.84 -23.65
N SER A 99 1.98 -1.80 -24.56
CA SER A 99 0.91 -2.81 -24.45
C SER A 99 1.01 -3.60 -23.14
N LYS A 100 2.17 -4.17 -22.80
CA LYS A 100 2.35 -4.88 -21.52
C LYS A 100 2.17 -3.98 -20.29
N MET A 101 2.59 -2.70 -20.39
CA MET A 101 2.37 -1.75 -19.31
C MET A 101 0.88 -1.42 -19.13
N HIS A 102 0.16 -1.27 -20.25
CA HIS A 102 -1.27 -1.03 -20.26
C HIS A 102 -2.04 -2.20 -19.67
N GLU A 103 -1.66 -3.44 -19.99
CA GLU A 103 -2.21 -4.65 -19.37
C GLU A 103 -1.99 -4.66 -17.86
N ALA A 104 -0.76 -4.40 -17.41
CA ALA A 104 -0.43 -4.37 -15.99
C ALA A 104 -1.22 -3.30 -15.22
N VAL A 105 -1.30 -2.08 -15.76
CA VAL A 105 -2.05 -0.97 -15.14
C VAL A 105 -3.55 -1.24 -15.15
N SER A 106 -4.09 -1.79 -16.23
CA SER A 106 -5.51 -2.18 -16.31
C SER A 106 -5.84 -3.23 -15.26
N PHE A 107 -5.00 -4.26 -15.13
CA PHE A 107 -5.16 -5.30 -14.12
C PHE A 107 -5.11 -4.73 -12.68
N PHE A 108 -4.15 -3.84 -12.39
CA PHE A 108 -4.06 -3.20 -11.07
C PHE A 108 -5.29 -2.32 -10.78
N THR A 109 -5.80 -1.63 -11.80
CA THR A 109 -7.01 -0.83 -11.69
C THR A 109 -8.23 -1.69 -11.41
N GLY A 110 -8.38 -2.84 -12.10
CA GLY A 110 -9.45 -3.80 -11.86
C GLY A 110 -9.46 -4.33 -10.43
N ARG A 111 -8.28 -4.66 -9.89
CA ARG A 111 -8.12 -5.09 -8.49
C ARG A 111 -8.41 -3.98 -7.49
N ALA A 112 -7.97 -2.75 -7.79
CA ALA A 112 -8.26 -1.60 -6.94
C ALA A 112 -9.77 -1.30 -6.89
N ALA A 113 -10.46 -1.43 -8.03
CA ALA A 113 -11.89 -1.26 -8.14
C ALA A 113 -12.68 -2.34 -7.38
N GLU A 114 -12.26 -3.61 -7.45
CA GLU A 114 -12.83 -4.69 -6.65
C GLU A 114 -12.69 -4.41 -5.13
N GLN A 115 -11.51 -3.95 -4.71
CA GLN A 115 -11.26 -3.57 -3.31
C GLN A 115 -12.11 -2.37 -2.88
N LEU A 116 -12.26 -1.37 -3.75
CA LEU A 116 -13.10 -0.19 -3.54
C LEU A 116 -14.58 -0.57 -3.30
N ARG A 117 -15.12 -1.47 -4.14
CA ARG A 117 -16.50 -1.97 -4.00
C ARG A 117 -16.70 -2.84 -2.77
N ASN A 118 -15.71 -3.64 -2.40
CA ASN A 118 -15.75 -4.42 -1.15
C ASN A 118 -15.79 -3.52 0.10
N ASP A 119 -15.19 -2.34 0.02
CA ASP A 119 -15.25 -1.33 1.07
C ASP A 119 -16.54 -0.48 1.01
N GLY A 120 -17.42 -0.71 0.02
CA GLY A 120 -18.64 0.06 -0.21
C GLY A 120 -18.37 1.55 -0.43
N SER A 121 -17.23 1.88 -1.06
CA SER A 121 -16.75 3.25 -1.25
C SER A 121 -16.72 3.65 -2.72
N TRP A 122 -16.66 4.95 -2.99
CA TRP A 122 -16.47 5.55 -4.31
C TRP A 122 -15.18 6.36 -4.31
N THR A 123 -14.59 6.59 -5.49
CA THR A 123 -13.38 7.39 -5.62
C THR A 123 -13.57 8.55 -6.59
N ARG A 124 -12.98 9.71 -6.27
CA ARG A 124 -12.97 10.92 -7.12
C ARG A 124 -11.64 11.18 -7.79
N GLN A 125 -10.63 10.35 -7.51
CA GLN A 125 -9.31 10.56 -8.07
C GLN A 125 -8.62 9.23 -8.29
N ILE A 126 -7.96 9.13 -9.45
CA ILE A 126 -7.08 8.02 -9.77
C ILE A 126 -5.68 8.56 -10.07
N THR A 127 -4.68 7.88 -9.54
CA THR A 127 -3.28 8.16 -9.78
C THR A 127 -2.63 6.91 -10.34
N VAL A 128 -1.89 7.04 -11.43
CA VAL A 128 -1.06 5.96 -11.97
C VAL A 128 0.39 6.37 -11.85
N PHE A 129 1.23 5.45 -11.40
CA PHE A 129 2.67 5.66 -11.31
C PHE A 129 3.44 4.51 -11.94
N ILE A 130 4.55 4.85 -12.59
CA ILE A 130 5.49 3.92 -13.21
C ILE A 130 6.92 4.29 -12.84
N GLN A 131 7.75 3.27 -12.65
CA GLN A 131 9.11 3.46 -12.16
C GLN A 131 10.07 2.45 -12.77
N SER A 132 11.25 2.90 -13.18
CA SER A 132 12.40 2.05 -13.49
C SER A 132 13.04 1.49 -12.21
N SER A 133 14.06 0.64 -12.35
CA SER A 133 14.79 0.12 -11.18
C SER A 133 15.51 1.27 -10.45
N PRO A 134 15.48 1.34 -9.10
CA PRO A 134 16.36 2.23 -8.34
C PRO A 134 17.85 1.97 -8.65
N PHE A 135 18.19 0.73 -9.00
CA PHE A 135 19.54 0.28 -9.38
C PHE A 135 19.82 0.40 -10.90
N ALA A 136 18.95 1.02 -11.68
CA ALA A 136 19.21 1.30 -13.09
C ALA A 136 20.35 2.33 -13.23
N ARG A 137 21.03 2.32 -14.39
CA ARG A 137 22.00 3.37 -14.75
C ARG A 137 21.30 4.74 -14.72
N ALA A 138 22.03 5.79 -14.34
CA ALA A 138 21.46 7.13 -14.17
C ALA A 138 20.66 7.60 -15.40
N GLU A 139 21.16 7.31 -16.60
CA GLU A 139 20.55 7.64 -17.90
C GLU A 139 19.18 6.97 -18.16
N THR A 140 18.93 5.82 -17.53
CA THR A 140 17.69 5.03 -17.68
C THR A 140 16.82 5.09 -16.43
N ARG A 141 17.23 5.87 -15.41
CA ARG A 141 16.45 6.07 -14.20
C ARG A 141 15.27 6.99 -14.52
N TYR A 142 14.07 6.46 -14.38
CA TYR A 142 12.84 7.17 -14.67
C TYR A 142 11.77 6.83 -13.64
N SER A 143 11.07 7.86 -13.18
CA SER A 143 9.91 7.73 -12.31
C SER A 143 8.92 8.80 -12.71
N SER A 144 7.67 8.42 -12.93
CA SER A 144 6.61 9.37 -13.29
C SER A 144 5.29 8.93 -12.72
N CYS A 145 4.46 9.91 -12.40
CA CYS A 145 3.09 9.71 -11.96
C CYS A 145 2.18 10.73 -12.62
N GLY A 146 0.93 10.34 -12.86
CA GLY A 146 -0.10 11.26 -13.29
C GLY A 146 -1.38 11.02 -12.49
N ILE A 147 -2.18 12.07 -12.42
CA ILE A 147 -3.40 12.14 -11.62
C ILE A 147 -4.52 12.61 -12.55
N GLU A 148 -5.67 11.97 -12.45
CA GLU A 148 -6.88 12.38 -13.14
C GLU A 148 -8.03 12.51 -12.13
N PRO A 149 -8.72 13.67 -12.07
CA PRO A 149 -9.95 13.79 -11.32
C PRO A 149 -11.08 13.02 -12.01
N LEU A 150 -12.02 12.52 -11.21
CA LEU A 150 -13.16 11.73 -11.66
C LEU A 150 -14.44 12.23 -11.00
N THR A 151 -15.55 12.14 -11.73
CA THR A 151 -16.86 12.04 -11.09
C THR A 151 -16.87 10.77 -10.24
N ALA A 152 -17.43 10.84 -9.03
CA ALA A 152 -17.37 9.76 -8.05
C ALA A 152 -17.86 8.44 -8.67
N THR A 153 -16.97 7.45 -8.77
CA THR A 153 -17.25 6.19 -9.45
C THR A 153 -16.60 5.00 -8.74
N GLN A 154 -17.21 3.84 -8.95
CA GLN A 154 -16.68 2.53 -8.59
C GLN A 154 -16.74 1.56 -9.78
N ASP A 155 -17.06 2.04 -10.99
CA ASP A 155 -17.10 1.23 -12.21
C ASP A 155 -15.68 0.99 -12.72
N THR A 156 -15.30 -0.28 -12.85
CA THR A 156 -13.97 -0.68 -13.33
C THR A 156 -13.66 -0.10 -14.72
N ARG A 157 -14.66 0.07 -15.60
CA ARG A 157 -14.45 0.55 -16.97
C ARG A 157 -14.03 2.01 -17.02
N ASP A 158 -14.64 2.84 -16.16
CA ASP A 158 -14.32 4.27 -16.10
C ASP A 158 -12.96 4.49 -15.46
N LEU A 159 -12.65 3.71 -14.42
CA LEU A 159 -11.33 3.73 -13.77
C LEU A 159 -10.22 3.28 -14.73
N VAL A 160 -10.43 2.18 -15.46
CA VAL A 160 -9.45 1.67 -16.44
C VAL A 160 -9.23 2.65 -17.59
N SER A 161 -10.30 3.28 -18.08
CA SER A 161 -10.20 4.31 -19.12
C SER A 161 -9.34 5.49 -18.67
N ALA A 162 -9.60 6.01 -17.45
CA ALA A 162 -8.81 7.09 -16.87
C ALA A 162 -7.35 6.68 -16.61
N ALA A 163 -7.12 5.47 -16.11
CA ALA A 163 -5.78 4.94 -15.90
C ALA A 163 -4.99 4.83 -17.22
N GLY A 164 -5.64 4.38 -18.30
CA GLY A 164 -5.07 4.32 -19.64
C GLY A 164 -4.69 5.70 -20.18
N ALA A 165 -5.55 6.70 -19.99
CA ALA A 165 -5.27 8.08 -20.38
C ALA A 165 -4.05 8.66 -19.64
N ILE A 166 -3.96 8.42 -18.33
CA ILE A 166 -2.77 8.79 -17.55
C ILE A 166 -1.54 8.07 -18.08
N LEU A 167 -1.62 6.75 -18.30
CA LEU A 167 -0.49 5.95 -18.76
C LEU A 167 0.08 6.47 -20.09
N THR A 168 -0.77 6.83 -21.04
CA THR A 168 -0.35 7.41 -22.33
C THR A 168 0.47 8.69 -22.14
N ARG A 169 0.18 9.50 -21.12
CA ARG A 169 0.90 10.75 -20.83
C ARG A 169 2.24 10.51 -20.12
N ILE A 170 2.31 9.51 -19.24
CA ILE A 170 3.50 9.27 -18.40
C ILE A 170 4.46 8.22 -18.96
N TYR A 171 4.02 7.43 -19.94
CA TYR A 171 4.86 6.39 -20.55
C TYR A 171 5.95 7.01 -21.42
N LYS A 172 7.17 6.49 -21.28
CA LYS A 172 8.33 6.86 -22.09
C LYS A 172 8.91 5.62 -22.76
N PRO A 173 8.98 5.57 -24.11
CA PRO A 173 9.65 4.49 -24.83
C PRO A 173 11.13 4.36 -24.44
N GLY A 174 11.66 3.14 -24.53
CA GLY A 174 13.08 2.86 -24.25
C GLY A 174 13.45 2.76 -22.77
N ILE A 175 12.47 2.77 -21.87
CA ILE A 175 12.68 2.55 -20.43
C ILE A 175 12.27 1.14 -20.04
N ASP A 176 13.15 0.46 -19.31
CA ASP A 176 12.86 -0.80 -18.65
C ASP A 176 12.18 -0.57 -17.30
N TYR A 177 10.85 -0.62 -17.31
CA TYR A 177 10.06 -0.39 -16.11
C TYR A 177 10.17 -1.58 -15.15
N ALA A 178 10.36 -1.25 -13.88
CA ALA A 178 10.53 -2.17 -12.77
C ALA A 178 9.29 -2.31 -11.90
N LYS A 179 8.44 -1.28 -11.88
CA LYS A 179 7.27 -1.19 -11.02
C LYS A 179 6.22 -0.32 -11.68
N ALA A 180 4.96 -0.69 -11.49
CA ALA A 180 3.83 0.20 -11.70
C ALA A 180 2.79 0.02 -10.60
N GLY A 181 1.88 0.97 -10.51
CA GLY A 181 0.74 0.86 -9.62
C GLY A 181 -0.30 1.93 -9.87
N VAL A 182 -1.44 1.70 -9.23
CA VAL A 182 -2.60 2.56 -9.26
C VAL A 182 -2.98 2.88 -7.82
N MET A 183 -3.34 4.13 -7.58
CA MET A 183 -3.84 4.63 -6.31
C MET A 183 -5.19 5.30 -6.54
N LEU A 184 -6.19 4.87 -5.79
CA LEU A 184 -7.49 5.52 -5.68
C LEU A 184 -7.48 6.36 -4.40
N SER A 185 -7.94 7.60 -4.49
CA SER A 185 -7.94 8.56 -3.39
C SER A 185 -9.15 9.49 -3.47
N SER A 186 -9.37 10.29 -2.41
CA SER A 186 -10.56 11.12 -2.28
C SER A 186 -11.82 10.23 -2.25
N MET A 187 -11.83 9.31 -1.28
CA MET A 187 -12.91 8.34 -1.10
C MET A 187 -14.18 9.02 -0.61
N THR A 188 -15.33 8.56 -1.11
CA THR A 188 -16.67 9.05 -0.73
C THR A 188 -17.63 7.88 -0.55
N ASP A 189 -18.82 8.16 -0.01
CA ASP A 189 -19.88 7.17 0.25
C ASP A 189 -20.91 7.08 -0.90
N GLY A 190 -20.63 7.72 -2.03
CA GLY A 190 -21.51 7.74 -3.20
C GLY A 190 -22.73 8.66 -3.07
N THR A 191 -22.92 9.34 -1.94
CA THR A 191 -24.04 10.27 -1.72
C THR A 191 -23.71 11.69 -2.16
N GLU A 192 -23.37 11.87 -3.44
CA GLU A 192 -23.01 13.18 -3.95
C GLU A 192 -24.01 13.71 -4.99
N GLN A 193 -24.24 15.02 -4.92
CA GLN A 193 -24.98 15.74 -5.94
C GLN A 193 -24.19 15.71 -7.24
N LEU A 194 -24.79 15.13 -8.28
CA LEU A 194 -24.23 15.12 -9.63
C LEU A 194 -24.02 16.55 -10.11
N SER A 195 -22.88 16.81 -10.75
CA SER A 195 -22.65 18.10 -11.40
C SER A 195 -23.55 18.20 -12.62
N LEU A 196 -24.20 19.36 -12.80
CA LEU A 196 -24.97 19.68 -14.01
C LEU A 196 -24.13 19.56 -15.30
N PHE A 197 -22.81 19.59 -15.18
CA PHE A 197 -21.85 19.53 -16.29
C PHE A 197 -20.92 18.31 -16.19
N ASP A 198 -21.34 17.22 -15.55
CA ASP A 198 -20.55 15.99 -15.53
C ASP A 198 -20.41 15.43 -16.96
N GLU A 199 -19.18 15.48 -17.49
CA GLU A 199 -18.84 14.98 -18.84
C GLU A 199 -18.99 13.45 -18.96
N ARG A 200 -19.10 12.74 -17.82
CA ARG A 200 -19.19 11.28 -17.74
C ARG A 200 -20.29 10.86 -16.76
N PRO A 201 -21.58 10.92 -17.15
CA PRO A 201 -22.65 10.41 -16.30
C PRO A 201 -22.47 8.92 -16.02
N ALA A 202 -22.96 8.48 -14.86
CA ALA A 202 -22.92 7.07 -14.48
C ALA A 202 -23.58 6.21 -15.57
N ARG A 203 -22.87 5.18 -16.03
CA ARG A 203 -23.36 4.30 -17.09
C ARG A 203 -24.62 3.58 -16.65
N ARG A 204 -25.65 3.56 -17.50
CA ARG A 204 -26.88 2.80 -17.23
C ARG A 204 -26.55 1.32 -16.97
N GLY A 205 -27.05 0.79 -15.85
CA GLY A 205 -26.80 -0.60 -15.45
C GLY A 205 -25.38 -0.90 -14.95
N SER A 206 -24.55 0.12 -14.69
CA SER A 206 -23.19 -0.04 -14.14
C SER A 206 -23.17 -0.89 -12.87
N GLU A 207 -24.03 -0.55 -11.90
CA GLU A 207 -24.08 -1.25 -10.61
C GLU A 207 -24.40 -2.74 -10.76
N ALA A 208 -25.42 -3.06 -11.58
CA ALA A 208 -25.80 -4.44 -11.85
C ALA A 208 -24.67 -5.23 -12.52
N LEU A 209 -23.98 -4.63 -13.49
CA LEU A 209 -22.83 -5.25 -14.15
C LEU A 209 -21.68 -5.49 -13.17
N MET A 210 -21.30 -4.49 -12.38
CA MET A 210 -20.20 -4.63 -11.41
C MET A 210 -20.52 -5.70 -10.36
N LYS A 211 -21.76 -5.78 -9.87
CA LYS A 211 -22.21 -6.86 -8.96
C LYS A 211 -22.07 -8.24 -9.59
N VAL A 212 -22.44 -8.39 -10.86
CA VAL A 212 -22.25 -9.66 -11.58
C VAL A 212 -20.77 -10.00 -11.68
N MET A 213 -19.93 -9.02 -12.07
CA MET A 213 -18.50 -9.22 -12.19
C MET A 213 -17.85 -9.66 -10.87
N ASP A 214 -18.19 -8.98 -9.77
CA ASP A 214 -17.64 -9.28 -8.45
C ASP A 214 -18.11 -10.63 -7.93
N ARG A 215 -19.39 -10.98 -8.13
CA ARG A 215 -19.90 -12.30 -7.74
C ARG A 215 -19.12 -13.43 -8.43
N PHE A 216 -18.96 -13.34 -9.76
CA PHE A 216 -18.21 -14.33 -10.51
C PHE A 216 -16.73 -14.38 -10.09
N ASN A 217 -16.10 -13.22 -9.87
CA ASN A 217 -14.70 -13.18 -9.43
C ASN A 217 -14.50 -13.66 -7.98
N LYS A 218 -15.52 -13.59 -7.13
CA LYS A 218 -15.49 -14.13 -5.76
C LYS A 218 -15.54 -15.65 -5.76
N GLU A 219 -16.39 -16.24 -6.58
CA GLU A 219 -16.54 -17.70 -6.75
C GLU A 219 -15.35 -18.28 -7.54
N HIS A 220 -14.94 -17.60 -8.60
CA HIS A 220 -13.88 -18.01 -9.50
C HIS A 220 -12.86 -16.87 -9.66
N ARG A 221 -11.84 -16.90 -8.80
CA ARG A 221 -10.82 -15.84 -8.70
C ARG A 221 -10.19 -15.50 -10.05
N GLY A 222 -10.56 -14.33 -10.58
CA GLY A 222 -9.97 -13.77 -11.79
C GLY A 222 -10.48 -14.40 -13.09
N SER A 223 -11.65 -15.03 -13.07
CA SER A 223 -12.24 -15.63 -14.27
C SER A 223 -12.92 -14.62 -15.19
N LEU A 224 -13.36 -13.47 -14.66
CA LEU A 224 -13.95 -12.40 -15.46
C LEU A 224 -13.13 -11.11 -15.29
N PHE A 225 -12.60 -10.61 -16.39
CA PHE A 225 -11.74 -9.43 -16.43
C PHE A 225 -12.00 -8.64 -17.71
N LEU A 226 -11.61 -7.37 -17.73
CA LEU A 226 -11.67 -6.57 -18.95
C LEU A 226 -10.58 -7.01 -19.92
N ALA A 227 -10.88 -7.02 -21.22
CA ALA A 227 -9.94 -7.49 -22.25
C ALA A 227 -8.59 -6.76 -22.23
N CYS A 228 -8.57 -5.50 -21.81
CA CYS A 228 -7.37 -4.69 -21.66
C CYS A 228 -6.45 -5.12 -20.51
N GLU A 229 -6.87 -6.02 -19.61
CA GLU A 229 -6.05 -6.56 -18.52
C GLU A 229 -5.06 -7.63 -19.00
N GLY A 230 -5.25 -8.15 -20.22
CA GLY A 230 -4.44 -9.21 -20.81
C GLY A 230 -4.75 -10.59 -20.24
N ILE A 231 -4.59 -11.63 -21.08
CA ILE A 231 -4.78 -13.03 -20.67
C ILE A 231 -3.51 -13.55 -19.99
N HIS A 232 -2.34 -13.18 -20.54
CA HIS A 232 -1.04 -13.60 -20.03
C HIS A 232 -0.42 -12.50 -19.16
N GLN A 233 -0.27 -12.79 -17.86
CA GLN A 233 0.18 -11.82 -16.87
C GLN A 233 1.70 -11.83 -16.69
N ASP A 234 2.45 -11.35 -17.68
CA ASP A 234 3.93 -11.25 -17.65
C ASP A 234 4.45 -10.37 -16.49
N PHE A 235 3.57 -9.51 -15.96
CA PHE A 235 3.83 -8.60 -14.86
C PHE A 235 3.70 -9.25 -13.46
N ARG A 236 3.46 -10.56 -13.35
CA ARG A 236 3.48 -11.25 -12.06
C ARG A 236 4.87 -11.14 -11.41
N GLY A 237 4.87 -10.87 -10.11
CA GLY A 237 6.12 -10.83 -9.33
C GLY A 237 6.79 -12.20 -9.30
N LYS A 238 8.13 -12.22 -9.24
CA LYS A 238 8.88 -13.46 -8.99
C LYS A 238 8.57 -13.95 -7.57
N GLN A 239 8.07 -15.19 -7.49
CA GLN A 239 7.68 -15.86 -6.24
C GLN A 239 8.66 -16.98 -5.84
N ALA A 240 9.85 -17.04 -6.43
CA ALA A 240 10.81 -18.14 -6.24
C ALA A 240 11.39 -18.27 -4.81
N MET A 241 11.24 -17.24 -3.97
CA MET A 241 11.72 -17.21 -2.58
C MET A 241 10.57 -17.20 -1.56
N LEU A 242 9.37 -17.65 -1.96
CA LEU A 242 8.26 -17.80 -1.01
C LEU A 242 8.58 -18.90 -0.01
N SER A 243 8.40 -18.61 1.28
CA SER A 243 8.30 -19.65 2.29
C SER A 243 7.05 -20.51 2.03
N PRO A 244 7.06 -21.79 2.43
CA PRO A 244 5.88 -22.64 2.30
C PRO A 244 4.68 -22.05 3.02
N ARG A 245 3.50 -22.27 2.45
CA ARG A 245 2.22 -21.71 2.92
C ARG A 245 1.63 -22.53 4.06
N TYR A 246 2.37 -22.63 5.16
CA TYR A 246 2.03 -23.45 6.33
C TYR A 246 0.59 -23.26 6.82
N THR A 247 0.05 -22.04 6.78
CA THR A 247 -1.28 -21.73 7.32
C THR A 247 -2.42 -21.79 6.30
N THR A 248 -2.12 -21.89 5.00
CA THR A 248 -3.14 -21.77 3.94
C THR A 248 -3.15 -22.92 2.95
N ARG A 249 -2.18 -23.85 3.01
CA ARG A 249 -2.16 -25.06 2.19
C ARG A 249 -1.70 -26.26 3.00
N TRP A 250 -2.58 -27.26 3.10
CA TRP A 250 -2.31 -28.52 3.78
C TRP A 250 -1.05 -29.23 3.28
N ASN A 251 -0.83 -29.25 1.97
CA ASN A 251 0.33 -29.93 1.36
C ASN A 251 1.67 -29.20 1.60
N GLU A 252 1.64 -27.99 2.18
CA GLU A 252 2.83 -27.19 2.47
C GLU A 252 3.09 -27.08 3.99
N LEU A 253 2.43 -27.93 4.79
CA LEU A 253 2.67 -28.02 6.24
C LEU A 253 4.08 -28.53 6.57
N LEU A 254 4.62 -28.05 7.68
CA LEU A 254 5.94 -28.46 8.15
C LEU A 254 5.89 -29.93 8.63
N VAL A 255 6.61 -30.82 7.96
CA VAL A 255 6.71 -32.23 8.37
C VAL A 255 7.88 -32.37 9.34
N VAL A 256 7.58 -32.59 10.62
CA VAL A 256 8.60 -32.91 11.63
C VAL A 256 8.89 -34.41 11.55
N LYS A 257 10.14 -34.79 11.29
CA LYS A 257 10.57 -36.19 11.39
C LYS A 257 10.88 -36.50 12.87
N ALA A 258 10.32 -37.59 13.36
CA ALA A 258 10.61 -38.15 14.67
C ALA A 258 11.99 -38.84 14.68
#